data_AF-A0A1G9GRB4-F1
#
_entry.id   AF-A0A1G9GRB4-F1
#
_cell.length_a   1.000
_cell.length_b   1.000
_cell.length_c   1.000
_cell.angle_alpha   90.00
_cell.angle_beta   90.00
_cell.angle_gamma   90.00
#
_symmetry.space_group_name_H-M   'P 1'
#
loop_
_entity.id
_entity.type
_entity.pdbx_description
1 polymer ?
#
loop_
_entity_poly.entity_id
_entity_poly.type
_entity_poly.pdbx_seq_one_letter_code
_entity_poly.pdbx_strand_id
1 'polypeptide(L)'
;MAMSSRARLVRSAILLTASLLMSGCVTTWQVDPAVLDEVRSVGKVIGEVTYDGIWEDTNDIVTTFVIDVGGKSGPDSVDRAIDLLGGRGWKALRTDLPASVTMGSPKWGNDQLVVRPFDPREVKNEPEIEKEISRKSPDPEALVVVLAWEGASED
;
A
#
# COMPACT_ATOMS: atom_id res chain seq x y z
N MET A 1 34.51 -70.83 -10.52
CA MET A 1 35.49 -70.06 -9.73
C MET A 1 35.77 -68.78 -10.54
N ALA A 2 34.92 -67.75 -10.47
CA ALA A 2 34.97 -66.57 -9.55
C ALA A 2 36.36 -65.90 -9.59
N MET A 3 36.60 -64.65 -9.99
CA MET A 3 35.95 -63.33 -9.75
C MET A 3 36.31 -62.38 -10.91
N SER A 4 35.38 -61.60 -11.50
CA SER A 4 34.93 -60.24 -11.11
C SER A 4 36.02 -59.16 -11.04
N SER A 5 35.97 -58.16 -11.94
CA SER A 5 35.85 -56.76 -11.53
C SER A 5 35.44 -55.86 -12.71
N ARG A 6 34.25 -55.25 -12.58
CA ARG A 6 33.70 -54.22 -13.47
C ARG A 6 34.21 -52.85 -13.00
N ALA A 7 34.95 -52.12 -13.84
CA ALA A 7 35.28 -50.73 -13.57
C ALA A 7 34.11 -49.83 -14.02
N ARG A 8 33.61 -49.04 -13.07
CA ARG A 8 32.34 -48.29 -13.11
C ARG A 8 32.50 -46.96 -13.84
N LEU A 9 31.63 -46.73 -14.82
CA LEU A 9 31.19 -45.40 -15.26
C LEU A 9 30.30 -44.80 -14.18
N VAL A 10 30.84 -43.96 -13.30
CA VAL A 10 30.06 -43.01 -12.49
C VAL A 10 30.89 -41.73 -12.33
N ARG A 11 30.84 -40.85 -13.32
CA ARG A 11 31.24 -39.43 -13.16
C ARG A 11 29.97 -38.64 -12.86
N SER A 12 29.61 -38.63 -11.58
CA SER A 12 28.59 -37.78 -10.96
C SER A 12 28.80 -36.32 -11.41
N ALA A 13 27.84 -35.60 -12.00
CA ALA A 13 26.55 -35.18 -11.44
C ALA A 13 26.66 -34.40 -10.10
N ILE A 14 27.75 -33.65 -9.90
CA ILE A 14 27.93 -32.74 -8.76
C ILE A 14 28.45 -31.41 -9.31
N LEU A 15 27.56 -30.56 -9.85
CA LEU A 15 27.87 -29.14 -10.14
C LEU A 15 26.62 -28.30 -10.47
N LEU A 16 25.40 -28.79 -10.18
CA LEU A 16 24.14 -28.10 -10.51
C LEU A 16 23.27 -27.75 -9.29
N THR A 17 23.70 -28.09 -8.07
CA THR A 17 22.91 -27.88 -6.84
C THR A 17 23.33 -26.66 -6.01
N ALA A 18 24.42 -25.96 -6.36
CA ALA A 18 24.90 -24.80 -5.57
C ALA A 18 24.33 -23.43 -6.03
N SER A 19 23.62 -23.37 -7.15
CA SER A 19 23.21 -22.09 -7.75
C SER A 19 21.78 -21.63 -7.40
N LEU A 20 21.07 -22.36 -6.54
CA LEU A 20 19.63 -22.15 -6.28
C LEU A 20 19.30 -21.58 -4.89
N LEU A 21 20.29 -21.14 -4.10
CA LEU A 21 20.06 -20.62 -2.74
C LEU A 21 20.26 -19.10 -2.59
N MET A 22 20.47 -18.37 -3.69
CA MET A 22 20.48 -16.91 -3.69
C MET A 22 19.11 -16.34 -4.08
N SER A 23 18.02 -16.98 -3.65
CA SER A 23 16.71 -16.33 -3.62
C SER A 23 16.76 -15.33 -2.47
N GLY A 24 17.17 -14.09 -2.77
CA GLY A 24 17.13 -12.99 -1.82
C GLY A 24 15.71 -12.92 -1.23
N CYS A 25 15.61 -13.10 0.08
CA CYS A 25 14.36 -12.90 0.81
C CYS A 25 14.12 -11.40 0.83
N VAL A 26 13.23 -10.90 -0.03
CA VAL A 26 12.80 -9.50 -0.01
C VAL A 26 11.79 -9.36 1.14
N THR A 27 12.08 -8.46 2.07
CA THR A 27 11.15 -8.16 3.17
C THR A 27 9.92 -7.47 2.57
N THR A 28 8.73 -7.98 2.87
CA THR A 28 7.47 -7.38 2.44
C THR A 28 6.86 -6.59 3.59
N TRP A 29 6.54 -5.33 3.35
CA TRP A 29 5.87 -4.44 4.29
C TRP A 29 4.43 -4.23 3.86
N GLN A 30 3.52 -4.41 4.81
CA GLN A 30 2.09 -4.39 4.55
C GLN A 30 1.36 -3.86 5.77
N VAL A 31 0.51 -2.87 5.51
CA VAL A 31 -0.37 -2.26 6.51
C VAL A 31 -1.23 -3.29 7.23
N ASP A 32 -1.41 -3.13 8.54
CA ASP A 32 -2.34 -3.95 9.31
C ASP A 32 -3.76 -3.85 8.71
N PRO A 33 -4.46 -4.97 8.42
CA PRO A 33 -5.81 -4.94 7.87
C PRO A 33 -6.80 -4.09 8.67
N ALA A 34 -6.63 -3.96 9.98
CA ALA A 34 -7.49 -3.15 10.84
C ALA A 34 -7.27 -1.64 10.64
N VAL A 35 -6.08 -1.20 10.18
CA VAL A 35 -5.86 0.18 9.72
C VAL A 35 -6.70 0.44 8.46
N LEU A 36 -6.71 -0.51 7.52
CA LEU A 36 -7.53 -0.39 6.30
C LEU A 36 -9.02 -0.25 6.65
N ASP A 37 -9.50 -0.98 7.66
CA ASP A 37 -10.88 -0.83 8.15
C ASP A 37 -11.15 0.53 8.79
N GLU A 38 -10.18 1.11 9.52
CA GLU A 38 -10.31 2.48 10.01
C GLU A 38 -10.44 3.48 8.85
N VAL A 39 -9.63 3.34 7.80
CA VAL A 39 -9.71 4.18 6.60
C VAL A 39 -11.05 4.01 5.90
N ARG A 40 -11.53 2.77 5.67
CA ARG A 40 -12.85 2.53 5.07
C ARG A 40 -14.00 3.16 5.86
N SER A 41 -13.82 3.33 7.18
CA SER A 41 -14.86 3.86 8.06
C SER A 41 -14.94 5.40 8.11
N VAL A 42 -14.05 6.13 7.41
CA VAL A 42 -14.08 7.60 7.39
C VAL A 42 -15.13 8.16 6.41
N GLY A 43 -15.61 7.35 5.47
CA GLY A 43 -16.57 7.82 4.48
C GLY A 43 -17.05 6.73 3.55
N LYS A 44 -17.67 7.13 2.44
CA LYS A 44 -18.11 6.20 1.41
C LYS A 44 -16.94 5.92 0.46
N VAL A 45 -16.41 4.70 0.51
CA VAL A 45 -15.37 4.25 -0.42
C VAL A 45 -15.96 4.14 -1.83
N ILE A 46 -15.39 4.92 -2.75
CA ILE A 46 -15.76 4.92 -4.17
C ILE A 46 -14.91 3.91 -4.93
N GLY A 47 -13.62 3.87 -4.63
CA GLY A 47 -12.65 2.93 -5.19
C GLY A 47 -11.56 2.60 -4.17
N GLU A 48 -10.99 1.42 -4.33
CA GLU A 48 -9.89 0.89 -3.52
C GLU A 48 -8.98 0.10 -4.47
N VAL A 49 -7.69 0.35 -4.41
CA VAL A 49 -6.68 -0.38 -5.17
C VAL A 49 -5.48 -0.65 -4.28
N THR A 50 -4.91 -1.85 -4.41
CA THR A 50 -3.68 -2.25 -3.76
C THR A 50 -2.65 -2.54 -4.83
N TYR A 51 -1.46 -1.97 -4.69
CA TYR A 51 -0.33 -2.26 -5.55
C TYR A 51 0.91 -2.56 -4.71
N ASP A 52 1.78 -3.41 -5.23
CA ASP A 52 3.10 -3.65 -4.69
C ASP A 52 4.15 -2.81 -5.44
N GLY A 53 5.19 -2.42 -4.73
CA GLY A 53 6.30 -1.66 -5.29
C GLY A 53 7.59 -2.00 -4.56
N ILE A 54 8.70 -2.05 -5.30
CA ILE A 54 10.01 -2.24 -4.67
C ILE A 54 10.59 -0.87 -4.33
N TRP A 55 10.86 -0.62 -3.05
CA TRP A 55 11.52 0.57 -2.55
C TRP A 55 12.69 0.18 -1.65
N GLU A 56 13.90 0.70 -1.88
CA GLU A 56 15.09 0.48 -1.02
C GLU A 56 15.28 -0.97 -0.50
N ASP A 57 15.06 -1.96 -1.36
CA ASP A 57 15.14 -3.41 -1.09
C ASP A 57 13.98 -4.03 -0.28
N THR A 58 12.91 -3.29 0.00
CA THR A 58 11.63 -3.79 0.52
C THR A 58 10.58 -3.86 -0.57
N ASN A 59 9.64 -4.79 -0.42
CA ASN A 59 8.43 -4.85 -1.21
C ASN A 59 7.30 -4.20 -0.40
N ASP A 60 6.94 -2.97 -0.76
CA ASP A 60 5.96 -2.17 -0.06
C ASP A 60 4.59 -2.39 -0.70
N ILE A 61 3.63 -2.85 0.11
CA ILE A 61 2.24 -2.99 -0.30
C ILE A 61 1.51 -1.72 0.12
N VAL A 62 1.13 -0.93 -0.88
CA VAL A 62 0.40 0.33 -0.68
C VAL A 62 -1.05 0.13 -1.06
N THR A 63 -1.97 0.56 -0.20
CA THR A 63 -3.41 0.57 -0.51
C THR A 63 -3.90 2.00 -0.63
N THR A 64 -4.49 2.32 -1.77
CA THR A 64 -5.05 3.63 -2.07
C THR A 64 -6.58 3.57 -2.07
N PHE A 65 -7.19 4.48 -1.33
CA PHE A 65 -8.63 4.65 -1.25
C PHE A 65 -9.05 5.97 -1.88
N VAL A 66 -10.08 5.94 -2.72
CA VAL A 66 -10.81 7.15 -3.14
C VAL A 66 -12.11 7.21 -2.35
N ILE A 67 -12.26 8.22 -1.52
CA ILE A 67 -13.32 8.30 -0.51
C ILE A 67 -14.13 9.59 -0.69
N ASP A 68 -15.45 9.45 -0.59
CA ASP A 68 -16.37 10.55 -0.38
C ASP A 68 -16.60 10.72 1.13
N VAL A 69 -16.06 11.80 1.69
CA VAL A 69 -16.21 12.18 3.10
C VAL A 69 -17.25 13.30 3.30
N GLY A 70 -18.03 13.62 2.26
CA GLY A 70 -19.06 14.65 2.30
C GLY A 70 -18.51 16.08 2.34
N GLY A 71 -17.32 16.31 1.77
CA GLY A 71 -16.78 17.65 1.61
C GLY A 71 -17.32 18.37 0.37
N LYS A 72 -17.00 19.66 0.26
CA LYS A 72 -17.47 20.55 -0.82
C LYS A 72 -16.41 20.86 -1.87
N SER A 73 -15.17 20.48 -1.62
CA SER A 73 -14.01 20.67 -2.47
C SER A 73 -12.88 19.77 -1.97
N GLY A 74 -11.85 19.54 -2.78
CA GLY A 74 -10.68 18.75 -2.38
C GLY A 74 -10.09 19.17 -1.02
N PRO A 75 -9.77 20.47 -0.80
CA PRO A 75 -9.29 20.94 0.50
C PRO A 75 -10.26 20.70 1.66
N ASP A 76 -11.57 20.98 1.48
CA ASP A 76 -12.57 20.72 2.53
C ASP A 76 -12.69 19.22 2.86
N SER A 77 -12.54 18.36 1.85
CA SER A 77 -12.53 16.90 2.02
C SER A 77 -11.25 16.40 2.71
N VAL A 78 -10.10 17.01 2.46
CA VAL A 78 -8.87 16.72 3.21
C VAL A 78 -9.04 17.09 4.68
N ASP A 79 -9.50 18.31 4.98
CA ASP A 79 -9.72 18.76 6.37
C ASP A 79 -10.69 17.83 7.11
N ARG A 80 -11.81 17.45 6.47
CA ARG A 80 -12.77 16.49 7.02
C ARG A 80 -12.16 15.11 7.27
N ALA A 81 -11.40 14.58 6.31
CA ALA A 81 -10.77 13.28 6.47
C ALA A 81 -9.76 13.28 7.62
N ILE A 82 -8.97 14.35 7.75
CA ILE A 82 -8.03 14.55 8.85
C ILE A 82 -8.78 14.61 10.19
N ASP A 83 -9.88 15.35 10.29
CA ASP A 83 -10.68 15.42 11.52
C ASP A 83 -11.26 14.06 11.92
N LEU A 84 -11.79 13.31 10.94
CA LEU A 84 -12.38 11.98 11.17
C LEU A 84 -11.34 10.94 11.58
N LEU A 85 -10.16 10.97 10.97
CA LEU A 85 -9.01 10.14 11.36
C LEU A 85 -8.44 10.60 12.72
N GLY A 86 -8.39 11.91 12.96
CA GLY A 86 -7.96 12.52 14.21
C GLY A 86 -8.80 12.08 15.41
N GLY A 87 -10.12 12.00 15.23
CA GLY A 87 -11.05 11.43 16.22
C GLY A 87 -10.80 9.96 16.56
N ARG A 88 -9.98 9.26 15.75
CA ARG A 88 -9.57 7.85 15.94
C ARG A 88 -8.13 7.71 16.44
N GLY A 89 -7.46 8.82 16.74
CA GLY A 89 -6.12 8.84 17.32
C GLY A 89 -4.98 9.01 16.31
N TRP A 90 -5.29 9.21 15.02
CA TRP A 90 -4.29 9.61 14.03
C TRP A 90 -3.85 11.05 14.24
N LYS A 91 -2.57 11.33 14.03
CA LYS A 91 -1.96 12.66 14.22
C LYS A 91 -1.15 13.02 12.99
N ALA A 92 -1.22 14.28 12.56
CA ALA A 92 -0.36 14.78 11.50
C ALA A 92 1.11 14.68 11.94
N LEU A 93 1.92 14.02 11.11
CA LEU A 93 3.37 13.94 11.23
C LEU A 93 4.05 14.98 10.35
N ARG A 94 3.51 15.15 9.14
CA ARG A 94 3.99 16.12 8.14
C ARG A 94 2.80 16.77 7.47
N THR A 95 2.88 18.08 7.30
CA THR A 95 1.83 18.90 6.69
C THR A 95 2.43 19.63 5.50
N ASP A 96 2.14 19.13 4.30
CA ASP A 96 2.56 19.72 3.03
C ASP A 96 1.35 20.36 2.35
N LEU A 97 0.57 21.15 3.11
CA LEU A 97 -0.64 21.79 2.59
C LEU A 97 -0.31 22.82 1.48
N PRO A 98 -1.18 22.96 0.46
CA PRO A 98 -2.47 22.29 0.29
C PRO A 98 -2.39 20.89 -0.37
N ALA A 99 -1.18 20.34 -0.57
CA ALA A 99 -0.99 19.14 -1.37
C ALA A 99 -1.34 17.85 -0.62
N SER A 100 -0.87 17.68 0.62
CA SER A 100 -1.12 16.46 1.39
C SER A 100 -0.79 16.59 2.88
N VAL A 101 -1.33 15.67 3.68
CA VAL A 101 -0.97 15.50 5.09
C VAL A 101 -0.63 14.04 5.35
N THR A 102 0.57 13.80 5.88
CA THR A 102 0.96 12.48 6.39
C THR A 102 0.53 12.38 7.84
N MET A 103 -0.18 11.31 8.18
CA MET A 103 -0.67 11.01 9.52
C MET A 103 -0.09 9.69 10.02
N GLY A 104 0.18 9.61 11.31
CA GLY A 104 0.55 8.38 12.00
C GLY A 104 -0.28 8.19 13.26
N SER A 105 -0.26 6.98 13.82
CA SER A 105 -1.02 6.65 15.03
C SER A 105 -0.15 5.88 16.02
N PRO A 106 -0.08 6.29 17.30
CA PRO A 106 0.63 5.50 18.32
C PRO A 106 0.07 4.08 18.49
N LYS A 107 -1.19 3.85 18.07
CA LYS A 107 -1.82 2.52 18.08
C LYS A 107 -1.26 1.60 17.01
N TRP A 108 -0.85 2.15 15.87
CA TRP A 108 -0.54 1.42 14.65
C TRP A 108 0.95 1.43 14.29
N GLY A 109 1.82 1.69 15.27
CA GLY A 109 3.27 1.61 15.11
C GLY A 109 3.79 2.39 13.90
N ASN A 110 4.22 1.64 12.87
CA ASN A 110 4.83 2.15 11.66
C ASN A 110 3.84 2.48 10.53
N ASP A 111 2.55 2.16 10.69
CA ASP A 111 1.55 2.43 9.67
C ASP A 111 1.30 3.94 9.53
N GLN A 112 1.35 4.41 8.29
CA GLN A 112 1.15 5.80 7.95
C GLN A 112 0.04 5.96 6.92
N LEU A 113 -0.67 7.08 7.03
CA LEU A 113 -1.67 7.50 6.07
C LEU A 113 -1.20 8.78 5.38
N VAL A 114 -1.39 8.89 4.08
CA VAL A 114 -1.28 10.15 3.35
C VAL A 114 -2.67 10.55 2.88
N VAL A 115 -3.14 11.70 3.34
CA VAL A 115 -4.45 12.26 2.99
C VAL A 115 -4.23 13.43 2.02
N ARG A 116 -4.88 13.41 0.87
CA ARG A 116 -4.74 14.47 -0.16
C ARG A 116 -5.99 14.64 -1.02
N PRO A 117 -6.16 15.79 -1.70
CA PRO A 117 -7.25 15.97 -2.65
C PRO A 117 -7.19 14.92 -3.76
N PHE A 118 -8.34 14.49 -4.25
CA PHE A 118 -8.38 13.62 -5.43
C PHE A 118 -7.86 14.32 -6.68
N ASP A 119 -6.97 13.63 -7.41
CA ASP A 119 -6.52 14.00 -8.75
C ASP A 119 -6.84 12.87 -9.73
N PRO A 120 -7.55 13.13 -10.84
CA PRO A 120 -7.89 12.11 -11.85
C PRO A 120 -6.68 11.34 -12.39
N ARG A 121 -5.48 11.93 -12.35
CA ARG A 121 -4.25 11.26 -12.79
C ARG A 121 -3.90 10.03 -11.95
N GLU A 122 -4.36 9.96 -10.70
CA GLU A 122 -4.08 8.85 -9.79
C GLU A 122 -4.80 7.56 -10.17
N VAL A 123 -5.97 7.67 -10.78
CA VAL A 123 -6.81 6.53 -11.19
C VAL A 123 -6.78 6.30 -12.69
N LYS A 124 -5.90 6.99 -13.42
CA LYS A 124 -5.81 6.89 -14.88
C LYS A 124 -5.55 5.46 -15.38
N ASN A 125 -4.87 4.66 -14.58
CA ASN A 125 -4.58 3.25 -14.90
C ASN A 125 -5.57 2.28 -14.25
N GLU A 126 -6.59 2.78 -13.55
CA GLU A 126 -7.58 2.02 -12.80
C GLU A 126 -8.99 2.25 -13.40
N PRO A 127 -9.29 1.66 -14.57
CA PRO A 127 -10.52 1.96 -15.32
C PRO A 127 -11.80 1.59 -14.54
N GLU A 128 -11.72 0.61 -13.64
CA GLU A 128 -12.83 0.26 -12.76
C GLU A 128 -13.12 1.37 -11.76
N ILE A 129 -12.09 1.94 -11.14
CA ILE A 129 -12.24 3.07 -10.21
C ILE A 129 -12.75 4.32 -10.95
N GLU A 130 -12.21 4.62 -12.14
CA GLU A 130 -12.68 5.74 -12.97
C GLU A 130 -14.18 5.61 -13.30
N LYS A 131 -14.63 4.39 -13.64
CA LYS A 131 -16.04 4.08 -13.87
C LYS A 131 -16.87 4.25 -12.61
N GLU A 132 -16.38 3.80 -11.46
CA GLU A 132 -17.07 3.95 -10.17
C GLU A 132 -17.23 5.42 -9.77
N ILE A 133 -16.18 6.23 -9.94
CA ILE A 133 -16.21 7.68 -9.71
C ILE A 133 -17.27 8.32 -10.59
N SER A 134 -17.21 8.07 -11.90
CA SER A 134 -18.18 8.62 -12.87
C SER A 134 -19.64 8.25 -12.55
N ARG A 135 -19.86 7.08 -11.93
CA ARG A 135 -21.19 6.59 -11.56
C ARG A 135 -21.67 7.12 -10.21
N LYS A 136 -20.78 7.22 -9.23
CA LYS A 136 -21.15 7.40 -7.82
C LYS A 136 -20.86 8.79 -7.27
N SER A 137 -20.05 9.61 -7.95
CA SER A 137 -19.69 10.96 -7.51
C SER A 137 -20.07 11.98 -8.58
N PRO A 138 -21.08 12.82 -8.32
CA PRO A 138 -21.44 13.93 -9.23
C PRO A 138 -20.40 15.06 -9.20
N ASP A 139 -19.56 15.12 -8.17
CA ASP A 139 -18.49 16.10 -8.00
C ASP A 139 -17.18 15.41 -7.60
N PRO A 140 -16.42 14.86 -8.57
CA PRO A 140 -15.17 14.17 -8.29
C PRO A 140 -14.10 15.06 -7.63
N GLU A 141 -14.15 16.39 -7.84
CA GLU A 141 -13.19 17.33 -7.26
C GLU A 141 -13.37 17.48 -5.74
N ALA A 142 -14.51 17.05 -5.19
CA ALA A 142 -14.78 16.98 -3.77
C ALA A 142 -14.38 15.63 -3.14
N LEU A 143 -13.73 14.71 -3.87
CA LEU A 143 -13.24 13.46 -3.29
C LEU A 143 -11.88 13.65 -2.61
N VAL A 144 -11.55 12.74 -1.69
CA VAL A 144 -10.25 12.65 -1.03
C VAL A 144 -9.59 11.32 -1.36
N VAL A 145 -8.27 11.33 -1.48
CA VAL A 145 -7.46 10.12 -1.54
C VAL A 145 -6.80 9.89 -0.18
N VAL A 146 -6.87 8.65 0.29
CA VAL A 146 -6.11 8.18 1.45
C VAL A 146 -5.22 7.03 0.99
N LEU A 147 -3.90 7.21 1.08
CA LEU A 147 -2.93 6.14 0.85
C LEU A 147 -2.50 5.58 2.21
N ALA A 148 -2.50 4.26 2.34
CA ALA A 148 -2.02 3.55 3.51
C ALA A 148 -0.79 2.73 3.14
N TRP A 149 0.28 2.88 3.91
CA TRP A 149 1.53 2.12 3.76
C TRP A 149 2.20 1.93 5.12
N GLU A 150 2.97 0.86 5.27
CA GLU A 150 3.81 0.62 6.44
C GLU A 150 5.15 1.33 6.19
N GLY A 151 5.48 2.33 7.01
CA GLY A 151 6.74 3.06 6.90
C GLY A 151 7.90 2.31 7.56
N ALA A 152 9.13 2.71 7.23
CA ALA A 152 10.30 2.26 7.99
C ALA A 152 10.19 2.77 9.44
N SER A 153 10.39 1.89 10.43
CA SER A 153 10.55 2.32 11.82
C SER A 153 11.80 3.19 11.92
N GLU A 154 11.63 4.46 12.31
CA GLU A 154 12.74 5.29 12.82
C GLU A 154 13.02 4.84 14.27
N ASP A 155 13.69 3.70 14.44
CA ASP A 155 14.25 3.27 15.73
C ASP A 155 15.49 4.10 16.13
#